data_AF-A0AAU9AME8-F1
#
_entry.id   AF-A0AAU9AME8-F1
#
_cell.length_a   1.000
_cell.length_b   1.000
_cell.length_c   1.000
_cell.angle_alpha   90.00
_cell.angle_beta   90.00
_cell.angle_gamma   90.00
#
_symmetry.space_group_name_H-M   'P 1'
#
loop_
_entity.id
_entity.type
_entity.pdbx_description
1 polymer ?
#
loop_
_entity_poly.entity_id
_entity_poly.type
_entity_poly.pdbx_seq_one_letter_code
_entity_poly.pdbx_strand_id
1 'polypeptide(L)'
;MNDTVKNYCDICGHETRHSIEGIHRHTNDPDTYHCMVEHAVVKCCGCDMVSFRKAVHDYEQAYPDEYDEWTVPVEIENYPPARAGSVDTRHLPDIVKRIYKETCSAYKNGARILAGIGFRATIEAVCEDQKIGGDELSGRINALATKGLISAKEAGRLHSIRFLGNDAAHDIEVPLDRSLEAALLIVEHLITTVYILDRESNGALERLIEDYPIFEALLNDKLDGFQAGDEYPLRHFLGKDFRRITGKKLEKHLHAAIGKGEFKRLGFGKKAKFRGLPDELQHYIVRAPA
;
A
#
# COMPACT_ATOMS: atom_id res chain seq x y z
N MET A 1 -35.66 20.70 -16.92
CA MET A 1 -34.37 20.56 -16.22
C MET A 1 -34.47 19.27 -15.43
N ASN A 2 -33.55 18.32 -15.61
CA ASN A 2 -33.56 17.14 -14.75
C ASN A 2 -33.22 17.60 -13.33
N ASP A 3 -34.01 17.20 -12.35
CA ASP A 3 -33.70 17.44 -10.95
C ASP A 3 -32.35 16.80 -10.62
N THR A 4 -31.53 17.51 -9.84
CA THR A 4 -30.19 17.04 -9.44
C THR A 4 -30.08 16.97 -7.93
N VAL A 5 -29.36 15.97 -7.45
CA VAL A 5 -29.05 15.77 -6.02
C VAL A 5 -27.54 15.65 -5.82
N LYS A 6 -27.08 15.92 -4.60
CA LYS A 6 -25.74 15.49 -4.19
C LYS A 6 -25.78 14.02 -3.79
N ASN A 7 -24.81 13.25 -4.29
CA ASN A 7 -24.68 11.84 -3.97
C ASN A 7 -23.23 11.37 -4.09
N TYR A 8 -22.86 10.33 -3.34
CA TYR A 8 -21.55 9.69 -3.50
C TYR A 8 -21.45 8.95 -4.84
N CYS A 9 -20.32 9.08 -5.52
CA CYS A 9 -20.02 8.34 -6.74
C CYS A 9 -18.84 7.40 -6.51
N ASP A 10 -19.05 6.09 -6.73
CA ASP A 10 -18.03 5.05 -6.50
C ASP A 10 -16.85 5.14 -7.49
N ILE A 11 -17.09 5.65 -8.70
CA ILE A 11 -16.03 5.87 -9.70
C ILE A 11 -15.23 7.14 -9.40
N CYS A 12 -15.91 8.24 -9.04
CA CYS A 12 -15.24 9.51 -8.73
C CYS A 12 -14.59 9.50 -7.34
N GLY A 13 -15.07 8.66 -6.41
CA GLY A 13 -14.54 8.51 -5.06
C GLY A 13 -14.96 9.62 -4.09
N HIS A 14 -15.93 10.47 -4.44
CA HIS A 14 -16.41 11.56 -3.58
C HIS A 14 -17.87 11.92 -3.91
N GLU A 15 -18.47 12.81 -3.10
CA GLU A 15 -19.80 13.36 -3.38
C GLU A 15 -19.78 14.28 -4.60
N THR A 16 -20.71 14.07 -5.52
CA THR A 16 -20.86 14.86 -6.75
C THR A 16 -22.33 15.17 -7.04
N ARG A 17 -22.59 15.98 -8.07
CA ARG A 17 -23.95 16.20 -8.58
C ARG A 17 -24.37 15.02 -9.45
N HIS A 18 -25.53 14.46 -9.15
CA HIS A 18 -26.16 13.39 -9.92
C HIS A 18 -27.51 13.87 -10.46
N SER A 19 -27.86 13.51 -11.70
CA SER A 19 -29.21 13.65 -12.23
C SER A 19 -30.11 12.54 -11.71
N ILE A 20 -31.37 12.86 -11.42
CA ILE A 20 -32.38 11.87 -11.08
C ILE A 20 -32.97 11.31 -12.39
N GLU A 21 -32.83 10.00 -12.60
CA GLU A 21 -33.34 9.30 -13.79
C GLU A 21 -34.73 8.67 -13.53
N GLY A 22 -35.06 8.41 -12.26
CA GLY A 22 -36.36 7.89 -11.84
C GLY A 22 -36.52 7.99 -10.33
N ILE A 23 -37.75 8.20 -9.86
CA ILE A 23 -38.02 8.49 -8.46
C ILE A 23 -39.36 7.90 -8.00
N HIS A 24 -39.40 7.40 -6.78
CA HIS A 24 -40.59 6.97 -6.07
C HIS A 24 -40.54 7.51 -4.63
N ARG A 25 -41.62 8.17 -4.19
CA ARG A 25 -41.73 8.73 -2.83
C ARG A 25 -42.94 8.12 -2.14
N HIS A 26 -42.79 7.82 -0.85
CA HIS A 26 -43.92 7.54 0.03
C HIS A 26 -43.75 8.29 1.34
N THR A 27 -44.85 8.78 1.89
CA THR A 27 -44.89 9.41 3.21
C THR A 27 -45.67 8.49 4.13
N ASN A 28 -45.13 8.24 5.32
CA ASN A 28 -45.80 7.44 6.33
C ASN A 28 -47.00 8.20 6.92
N ASP A 29 -47.92 7.46 7.52
CA ASP A 29 -49.04 8.03 8.27
C ASP A 29 -48.49 8.88 9.44
N PRO A 30 -48.79 10.19 9.48
CA PRO A 30 -48.35 11.07 10.56
C PRO A 30 -48.82 10.64 11.95
N ASP A 31 -49.94 9.92 12.06
CA ASP A 31 -50.46 9.45 13.34
C ASP A 31 -49.62 8.29 13.92
N THR A 32 -48.75 7.67 13.10
CA THR A 32 -47.84 6.59 13.53
C THR A 32 -46.42 7.10 13.70
N TYR A 33 -45.83 7.64 12.62
CA TYR A 33 -44.49 8.23 12.63
C TYR A 33 -44.32 9.07 11.37
N HIS A 34 -44.15 10.38 11.54
CA HIS A 34 -44.11 11.28 10.40
C HIS A 34 -42.73 11.27 9.73
N CYS A 35 -42.59 10.49 8.66
CA CYS A 35 -41.41 10.51 7.80
C CYS A 35 -41.77 10.33 6.33
N MET A 36 -40.88 10.74 5.43
CA MET A 36 -40.98 10.50 3.99
C MET A 36 -39.74 9.76 3.50
N VAL A 37 -39.95 8.74 2.68
CA VAL A 37 -38.87 7.96 2.08
C VAL A 37 -38.90 8.15 0.57
N GLU A 38 -37.76 8.57 0.03
CA GLU A 38 -37.51 8.78 -1.39
C GLU A 38 -36.55 7.70 -1.89
N HIS A 39 -36.96 6.96 -2.92
CA HIS A 39 -36.13 6.01 -3.65
C HIS A 39 -35.87 6.57 -5.05
N ALA A 40 -34.60 6.72 -5.42
CA ALA A 40 -34.22 7.32 -6.69
C ALA A 40 -33.10 6.52 -7.39
N VAL A 41 -33.22 6.38 -8.71
CA VAL A 41 -32.10 6.01 -9.58
C VAL A 41 -31.41 7.30 -9.98
N VAL A 42 -30.11 7.41 -9.65
CA VAL A 42 -29.33 8.62 -9.86
C VAL A 42 -28.11 8.35 -10.71
N LYS A 43 -27.78 9.28 -11.62
CA LYS A 43 -26.67 9.18 -12.56
C LYS A 43 -25.66 10.29 -12.32
N CYS A 44 -24.40 9.96 -12.10
CA CYS A 44 -23.33 10.94 -11.88
C CYS A 44 -23.15 11.84 -13.10
N CYS A 45 -23.21 13.16 -12.90
CA CYS A 45 -23.03 14.14 -13.99
C CYS A 45 -21.58 14.27 -14.48
N GLY A 46 -20.63 13.58 -13.85
CA GLY A 46 -19.21 13.61 -14.23
C GLY A 46 -18.77 12.36 -14.98
N CYS A 47 -19.04 11.17 -14.44
CA CYS A 47 -18.58 9.89 -15.00
C CYS A 47 -19.71 8.98 -15.52
N ASP A 48 -20.96 9.48 -15.53
CA ASP A 48 -22.16 8.75 -15.97
C ASP A 48 -22.51 7.48 -15.17
N MET A 49 -21.82 7.20 -14.04
CA MET A 49 -22.12 6.07 -13.17
C MET A 49 -23.54 6.15 -12.61
N VAL A 50 -24.29 5.05 -12.74
CA VAL A 50 -25.65 4.93 -12.19
C VAL A 50 -25.60 4.23 -10.84
N SER A 51 -26.37 4.73 -9.88
CA SER A 51 -26.51 4.18 -8.54
C SER A 51 -27.94 4.37 -8.02
N PHE A 52 -28.29 3.65 -6.96
CA PHE A 52 -29.57 3.78 -6.29
C PHE A 52 -29.39 4.54 -4.97
N ARG A 53 -30.24 5.53 -4.76
CA ARG A 53 -30.24 6.42 -3.59
C ARG A 53 -31.56 6.25 -2.85
N LYS A 54 -31.49 5.96 -1.55
CA LYS A 54 -32.61 6.00 -0.63
C LYS A 54 -32.40 7.16 0.34
N ALA A 55 -33.36 8.07 0.42
CA ALA A 55 -33.34 9.19 1.36
C ALA A 55 -34.52 9.13 2.30
N VAL A 56 -34.27 9.20 3.60
CA VAL A 56 -35.29 9.22 4.65
C VAL A 56 -35.31 10.61 5.26
N HIS A 57 -36.41 11.32 5.05
CA HIS A 57 -36.70 12.62 5.64
C HIS A 57 -37.50 12.38 6.93
N ASP A 58 -36.87 12.62 8.07
CA ASP A 58 -37.46 12.34 9.37
C ASP A 58 -38.02 13.61 10.00
N TYR A 59 -39.34 13.83 9.85
CA TYR A 59 -39.99 15.06 10.33
C TYR A 59 -40.10 15.10 11.86
N GLU A 60 -40.13 13.94 12.53
CA GLU A 60 -40.16 13.84 13.99
C GLU A 60 -38.85 14.32 14.63
N GLN A 61 -37.74 14.22 13.89
CA GLN A 61 -36.41 14.66 14.32
C GLN A 61 -36.04 16.07 13.82
N ALA A 62 -37.01 16.85 13.35
CA ALA A 62 -36.74 18.22 12.92
C ALA A 62 -36.17 19.06 14.08
N TYR A 63 -35.24 19.96 13.77
CA TYR A 63 -34.58 20.82 14.74
C TYR A 63 -34.45 22.25 14.23
N PRO A 64 -34.52 23.28 15.11
CA PRO A 64 -34.23 24.65 14.71
C PRO A 64 -32.73 24.82 14.43
N ASP A 65 -32.41 25.50 13.33
CA ASP A 65 -31.04 25.87 12.99
C ASP A 65 -30.59 27.16 13.70
N GLU A 66 -29.41 27.69 13.31
CA GLU A 66 -28.84 28.91 13.91
C GLU A 66 -29.65 30.19 13.65
N TYR A 67 -30.67 30.13 12.78
CA TYR A 67 -31.57 31.22 12.42
C TYR A 67 -33.02 30.97 12.88
N ASP A 68 -33.25 30.00 13.78
CA ASP A 68 -34.57 29.54 14.24
C ASP A 68 -35.46 28.96 13.12
N GLU A 69 -34.88 28.53 11.98
CA GLU A 69 -35.60 27.83 10.93
C GLU A 69 -35.61 26.31 11.17
N TRP A 70 -36.77 25.67 11.00
CA TRP A 70 -36.91 24.23 11.21
C TRP A 70 -36.27 23.45 10.05
N THR A 71 -35.22 22.70 10.36
CA THR A 71 -34.53 21.78 9.45
C THR A 71 -34.96 20.35 9.71
N VAL A 72 -35.29 19.62 8.64
CA VAL A 72 -35.62 18.19 8.70
C VAL A 72 -34.36 17.39 8.38
N PRO A 73 -33.86 16.53 9.29
CA PRO A 73 -32.71 15.68 8.99
C PRO A 73 -33.03 14.69 7.87
N VAL A 74 -32.04 14.43 7.02
CA VAL A 74 -32.15 13.50 5.91
C VAL A 74 -31.05 12.45 6.02
N GLU A 75 -31.44 11.19 6.22
CA GLU A 75 -30.52 10.05 6.14
C GLU A 75 -30.44 9.56 4.69
N ILE A 76 -29.23 9.40 4.16
CA ILE A 76 -29.00 8.96 2.78
C ILE A 76 -28.25 7.62 2.77
N GLU A 77 -28.89 6.61 2.20
CA GLU A 77 -28.28 5.32 1.90
C GLU A 77 -28.03 5.19 0.40
N ASN A 78 -26.84 4.74 0.04
CA ASN A 78 -26.42 4.54 -1.35
C ASN A 78 -26.17 3.08 -1.65
N TYR A 79 -26.65 2.65 -2.82
CA TYR A 79 -26.53 1.28 -3.30
C TYR A 79 -25.90 1.25 -4.70
N PRO A 80 -24.78 0.53 -4.88
CA PRO A 80 -24.02 -0.17 -3.84
C PRO A 80 -23.43 0.80 -2.79
N PRO A 81 -23.19 0.33 -1.55
CA PRO A 81 -22.46 1.12 -0.55
C PRO A 81 -21.10 1.54 -1.09
N ALA A 82 -20.60 2.68 -0.62
CA ALA A 82 -19.28 3.18 -0.98
C ALA A 82 -18.23 2.07 -0.84
N ARG A 83 -17.35 1.95 -1.84
CA ARG A 83 -16.28 0.95 -1.80
C ARG A 83 -15.44 1.10 -0.54
N ALA A 84 -15.32 0.00 0.20
CA ALA A 84 -14.26 -0.14 1.19
C ALA A 84 -12.95 -0.52 0.50
N GLY A 85 -11.90 0.20 0.87
CA GLY A 85 -10.53 -0.10 0.51
C GLY A 85 -10.06 0.41 -0.86
N SER A 86 -8.79 0.78 -0.90
CA SER A 86 -8.15 1.53 -1.98
C SER A 86 -7.07 0.73 -2.73
N VAL A 87 -6.62 -0.40 -2.18
CA VAL A 87 -5.48 -1.16 -2.71
C VAL A 87 -5.78 -1.74 -4.10
N ASP A 88 -4.78 -1.65 -4.99
CA ASP A 88 -4.81 -2.34 -6.29
C ASP A 88 -4.61 -3.84 -6.10
N THR A 89 -5.69 -4.59 -6.37
CA THR A 89 -5.74 -6.04 -6.19
C THR A 89 -5.35 -6.84 -7.44
N ARG A 90 -5.01 -6.19 -8.56
CA ARG A 90 -4.76 -6.88 -9.85
C ARG A 90 -3.61 -7.88 -9.78
N HIS A 91 -2.63 -7.59 -8.95
CA HIS A 91 -1.36 -8.32 -8.91
C HIS A 91 -1.07 -8.99 -7.57
N LEU A 92 -2.06 -8.99 -6.68
CA LEU A 92 -1.96 -9.72 -5.42
C LEU A 92 -2.10 -11.22 -5.66
N PRO A 93 -1.40 -12.06 -4.86
CA PRO A 93 -1.65 -13.49 -4.83
C PRO A 93 -3.12 -13.82 -4.58
N ASP A 94 -3.62 -14.88 -5.22
CA ASP A 94 -5.06 -15.18 -5.22
C ASP A 94 -5.65 -15.35 -3.81
N ILE A 95 -4.90 -15.98 -2.88
CA ILE A 95 -5.34 -16.16 -1.50
C ILE A 95 -5.53 -14.82 -0.78
N VAL A 96 -4.57 -13.90 -0.92
CA VAL A 96 -4.60 -12.56 -0.32
C VAL A 96 -5.71 -11.73 -0.96
N LYS A 97 -5.77 -11.73 -2.29
CA LYS A 97 -6.76 -11.01 -3.10
C LYS A 97 -8.18 -11.40 -2.73
N ARG A 98 -8.46 -12.71 -2.62
CA ARG A 98 -9.79 -13.23 -2.32
C ARG A 98 -10.24 -12.78 -0.93
N ILE A 99 -9.45 -13.07 0.10
CA ILE A 99 -9.78 -12.77 1.49
C ILE A 99 -9.90 -11.26 1.73
N TYR A 100 -8.99 -10.46 1.17
CA TYR A 100 -9.06 -9.00 1.28
C TYR A 100 -10.34 -8.44 0.64
N LYS A 101 -10.71 -8.90 -0.57
CA LYS A 101 -11.95 -8.45 -1.24
C LYS A 101 -13.21 -8.84 -0.46
N GLU A 102 -13.26 -10.06 0.06
CA GLU A 102 -14.36 -10.52 0.92
C GLU A 102 -14.45 -9.68 2.20
N THR A 103 -13.30 -9.36 2.81
CA THR A 103 -13.21 -8.52 4.01
C THR A 103 -13.73 -7.10 3.73
N CYS A 104 -13.27 -6.46 2.64
CA CYS A 104 -13.79 -5.15 2.23
C CYS A 104 -15.30 -5.21 1.93
N SER A 105 -15.78 -6.31 1.33
CA SER A 105 -17.21 -6.50 1.10
C SER A 105 -17.99 -6.64 2.41
N ALA A 106 -17.49 -7.40 3.39
CA ALA A 106 -18.11 -7.51 4.70
C ALA A 106 -18.16 -6.13 5.39
N TYR A 107 -17.06 -5.38 5.35
CA TYR A 107 -16.97 -4.08 5.98
C TYR A 107 -17.94 -3.06 5.36
N LYS A 108 -17.94 -2.90 4.04
CA LYS A 108 -18.82 -1.92 3.37
C LYS A 108 -20.31 -2.22 3.50
N ASN A 109 -20.68 -3.47 3.74
CA ASN A 109 -22.07 -3.89 3.95
C ASN A 109 -22.45 -3.93 5.44
N GLY A 110 -21.61 -3.41 6.35
CA GLY A 110 -21.92 -3.34 7.78
C GLY A 110 -21.84 -4.70 8.50
N ALA A 111 -21.28 -5.74 7.89
CA ALA A 111 -21.05 -7.03 8.52
C ALA A 111 -19.80 -6.97 9.42
N ARG A 112 -19.88 -6.17 10.49
CA ARG A 112 -18.75 -5.73 11.33
C ARG A 112 -17.95 -6.88 11.95
N ILE A 113 -18.63 -7.88 12.49
CA ILE A 113 -17.97 -9.08 13.08
C ILE A 113 -17.16 -9.80 12.00
N LEU A 114 -17.77 -10.07 10.84
CA LEU A 114 -17.10 -10.74 9.72
C LEU A 114 -15.94 -9.91 9.16
N ALA A 115 -16.08 -8.58 9.14
CA ALA A 115 -14.99 -7.68 8.76
C ALA A 115 -13.79 -7.79 9.73
N GLY A 116 -14.04 -7.78 11.04
CA GLY A 116 -13.00 -7.97 12.06
C GLY A 116 -12.24 -9.30 11.89
N ILE A 117 -12.98 -10.40 11.69
CA ILE A 117 -12.41 -11.72 11.38
C ILE A 117 -11.63 -11.68 10.07
N GLY A 118 -12.19 -11.05 9.03
CA GLY A 118 -11.60 -10.92 7.71
C GLY A 118 -10.27 -10.16 7.71
N PHE A 119 -10.12 -9.11 8.53
CA PHE A 119 -8.85 -8.39 8.64
C PHE A 119 -7.75 -9.28 9.21
N ARG A 120 -8.05 -10.05 10.27
CA ARG A 120 -7.13 -11.07 10.81
C ARG A 120 -6.80 -12.13 9.77
N ALA A 121 -7.80 -12.65 9.07
CA ALA A 121 -7.62 -13.63 8.01
C ALA A 121 -6.78 -13.09 6.83
N THR A 122 -6.87 -11.79 6.53
CA THR A 122 -6.05 -11.14 5.51
C THR A 122 -4.57 -11.16 5.92
N ILE A 123 -4.25 -10.89 7.20
CA ILE A 123 -2.88 -11.00 7.72
C ILE A 123 -2.38 -12.45 7.61
N GLU A 124 -3.22 -13.43 7.96
CA GLU A 124 -2.89 -14.86 7.82
C GLU A 124 -2.61 -15.23 6.36
N ALA A 125 -3.41 -14.74 5.42
CA ALA A 125 -3.22 -14.97 4.00
C ALA A 125 -1.88 -14.41 3.49
N VAL A 126 -1.49 -13.22 3.96
CA VAL A 126 -0.17 -12.64 3.64
C VAL A 126 0.95 -13.49 4.22
N CYS A 127 0.84 -13.90 5.49
CA CYS A 127 1.81 -14.80 6.10
C CYS A 127 1.93 -16.14 5.35
N GLU A 128 0.82 -16.66 4.82
CA GLU A 128 0.79 -17.93 4.09
C GLU A 128 1.49 -17.82 2.75
N ASP A 129 1.16 -16.79 1.98
CA ASP A 129 1.79 -16.53 0.70
C ASP A 129 3.30 -16.26 0.84
N GLN A 130 3.70 -15.52 1.87
CA GLN A 130 5.11 -15.26 2.20
C GLN A 130 5.84 -16.45 2.85
N LYS A 131 5.17 -17.61 2.96
CA LYS A 131 5.70 -18.85 3.55
C LYS A 131 6.30 -18.62 4.94
N ILE A 132 5.59 -17.83 5.74
CA ILE A 132 5.93 -17.56 7.14
C ILE A 132 5.35 -18.69 7.99
N GLY A 133 6.24 -19.56 8.48
CA GLY A 133 5.89 -20.63 9.41
C GLY A 133 5.60 -20.11 10.82
N GLY A 134 4.96 -20.97 11.61
CA GLY A 134 4.60 -20.72 13.01
C GLY A 134 3.17 -21.19 13.29
N ASP A 135 2.95 -21.75 14.47
CA ASP A 135 1.66 -22.34 14.85
C ASP A 135 0.59 -21.29 15.14
N GLU A 136 1.01 -20.11 15.60
CA GLU A 136 0.12 -19.00 15.94
C GLU A 136 0.41 -17.76 15.11
N LEU A 137 -0.65 -17.00 14.78
CA LEU A 137 -0.55 -15.74 14.07
C LEU A 137 0.38 -14.74 14.76
N SER A 138 0.44 -14.75 16.11
CA SER A 138 1.35 -13.90 16.88
C SER A 138 2.81 -14.11 16.49
N GLY A 139 3.24 -15.38 16.41
CA GLY A 139 4.61 -15.75 16.01
C GLY A 139 4.88 -15.39 14.54
N ARG A 140 3.89 -15.60 13.66
CA ARG A 140 4.00 -15.27 12.23
C ARG A 140 4.16 -13.76 12.00
N ILE A 141 3.41 -12.92 12.71
CA ILE A 141 3.55 -11.45 12.64
C ILE A 141 4.97 -11.02 13.05
N ASN A 142 5.51 -11.59 14.14
CA ASN A 142 6.87 -11.26 14.57
C ASN A 142 7.92 -11.72 13.55
N ALA A 143 7.71 -12.90 12.93
CA ALA A 143 8.59 -13.41 11.89
C ALA A 143 8.59 -12.54 10.62
N LEU A 144 7.47 -11.91 10.25
CA LEU A 144 7.44 -10.91 9.17
C LEU A 144 8.43 -9.77 9.45
N ALA A 145 8.44 -9.26 10.69
CA ALA A 145 9.36 -8.20 11.09
C ALA A 145 10.82 -8.67 11.15
N THR A 146 11.09 -9.86 11.69
CA THR A 146 12.44 -10.42 11.75
C THR A 146 13.03 -10.67 10.35
N LYS A 147 12.19 -11.02 9.37
CA LYS A 147 12.60 -11.16 7.96
C LYS A 147 12.73 -9.83 7.22
N GLY A 148 12.44 -8.70 7.86
CA GLY A 148 12.55 -7.37 7.26
C GLY A 148 11.44 -7.03 6.24
N LEU A 149 10.37 -7.83 6.17
CA LEU A 149 9.23 -7.55 5.28
C LEU A 149 8.38 -6.40 5.80
N ILE A 150 8.39 -6.19 7.12
CA ILE A 150 7.74 -5.06 7.79
C ILE A 150 8.64 -4.56 8.92
N SER A 151 8.37 -3.35 9.41
CA SER A 151 8.99 -2.81 10.61
C SER A 151 8.41 -3.40 11.90
N ALA A 152 9.16 -3.31 12.99
CA ALA A 152 8.68 -3.69 14.32
C ALA A 152 7.42 -2.89 14.75
N LYS A 153 7.30 -1.64 14.30
CA LYS A 153 6.14 -0.79 14.58
C LYS A 153 4.89 -1.29 13.85
N GLU A 154 5.04 -1.74 12.61
CA GLU A 154 3.95 -2.37 11.86
C GLU A 154 3.52 -3.69 12.51
N ALA A 155 4.45 -4.54 12.95
CA ALA A 155 4.11 -5.75 13.68
C ALA A 155 3.25 -5.46 14.92
N GLY A 156 3.58 -4.42 15.70
CA GLY A 156 2.75 -3.98 16.83
C GLY A 156 1.31 -3.61 16.43
N ARG A 157 1.13 -2.94 15.28
CA ARG A 157 -0.19 -2.59 14.74
C ARG A 157 -0.97 -3.82 14.27
N LEU A 158 -0.29 -4.80 13.66
CA LEU A 158 -0.90 -6.06 13.24
C LEU A 158 -1.37 -6.89 14.44
N HIS A 159 -0.66 -6.84 15.58
CA HIS A 159 -1.15 -7.45 16.82
C HIS A 159 -2.47 -6.82 17.30
N SER A 160 -2.65 -5.51 17.14
CA SER A 160 -3.95 -4.86 17.45
C SER A 160 -5.09 -5.43 16.61
N ILE A 161 -4.86 -5.70 15.33
CA ILE A 161 -5.85 -6.35 14.45
C ILE A 161 -6.07 -7.81 14.84
N ARG A 162 -5.01 -8.52 15.25
CA ARG A 162 -5.13 -9.89 15.76
C ARG A 162 -6.06 -9.95 16.97
N PHE A 163 -5.91 -9.02 17.92
CA PHE A 163 -6.81 -8.92 19.08
C PHE A 163 -8.24 -8.62 18.62
N LEU A 164 -8.43 -7.57 17.80
CA LEU A 164 -9.74 -7.22 17.24
C LEU A 164 -10.46 -8.40 16.57
N GLY A 165 -9.75 -9.17 15.74
CA GLY A 165 -10.31 -10.32 15.06
C GLY A 165 -10.55 -11.52 15.97
N ASN A 166 -9.75 -11.70 17.03
CA ASN A 166 -9.98 -12.72 18.04
C ASN A 166 -11.25 -12.40 18.85
N ASP A 167 -11.40 -11.17 19.33
CA ASP A 167 -12.56 -10.73 20.11
C ASP A 167 -13.84 -10.86 19.27
N ALA A 168 -13.77 -10.50 17.98
CA ALA A 168 -14.88 -10.70 17.04
C ALA A 168 -15.21 -12.20 16.79
N ALA A 169 -14.21 -13.08 16.71
CA ALA A 169 -14.42 -14.50 16.40
C ALA A 169 -14.85 -15.34 17.60
N HIS A 170 -14.25 -15.10 18.76
CA HIS A 170 -14.40 -15.94 19.95
C HIS A 170 -15.41 -15.36 20.93
N ASP A 171 -15.39 -14.04 21.14
CA ASP A 171 -16.25 -13.35 22.09
C ASP A 171 -17.49 -12.73 21.42
N ILE A 172 -17.56 -12.79 20.07
CA ILE A 172 -18.65 -12.25 19.26
C ILE A 172 -18.87 -10.75 19.53
N GLU A 173 -17.81 -10.05 19.93
CA GLU A 173 -17.85 -8.62 20.17
C GLU A 173 -17.95 -7.88 18.84
N VAL A 174 -18.93 -6.98 18.72
CA VAL A 174 -19.12 -6.16 17.52
C VAL A 174 -18.05 -5.06 17.49
N PRO A 175 -17.12 -5.08 16.53
CA PRO A 175 -16.10 -4.04 16.43
C PRO A 175 -16.72 -2.67 16.14
N LEU A 176 -16.16 -1.61 16.74
CA LEU A 176 -16.50 -0.22 16.40
C LEU A 176 -16.04 0.11 14.98
N ASP A 177 -16.81 0.94 14.27
CA ASP A 177 -16.48 1.35 12.89
C ASP A 177 -15.10 2.03 12.79
N ARG A 178 -14.76 2.89 13.75
CA ARG A 178 -13.41 3.51 13.84
C ARG A 178 -12.27 2.48 13.95
N SER A 179 -12.54 1.34 14.60
CA SER A 179 -11.55 0.27 14.77
C SER A 179 -11.39 -0.52 13.48
N LEU A 180 -12.48 -0.76 12.75
CA LEU A 180 -12.48 -1.41 11.44
C LEU A 180 -11.82 -0.52 10.38
N GLU A 181 -12.05 0.79 10.41
CA GLU A 181 -11.38 1.76 9.54
C GLU A 181 -9.86 1.76 9.76
N ALA A 182 -9.43 1.80 11.04
CA ALA A 182 -8.02 1.69 11.38
C ALA A 182 -7.42 0.35 10.94
N ALA A 183 -8.15 -0.76 11.12
CA ALA A 183 -7.73 -2.08 10.68
C ALA A 183 -7.56 -2.16 9.16
N LEU A 184 -8.52 -1.63 8.39
CA LEU A 184 -8.43 -1.54 6.93
C LEU A 184 -7.17 -0.78 6.51
N LEU A 185 -6.93 0.41 7.06
CA LEU A 185 -5.75 1.22 6.74
C LEU A 185 -4.44 0.45 6.99
N ILE A 186 -4.33 -0.23 8.13
CA ILE A 186 -3.12 -0.99 8.49
C ILE A 186 -2.94 -2.22 7.59
N VAL A 187 -4.01 -2.95 7.28
CA VAL A 187 -3.96 -4.11 6.36
C VAL A 187 -3.59 -3.67 4.95
N GLU A 188 -4.12 -2.54 4.48
CA GLU A 188 -3.74 -1.98 3.18
C GLU A 188 -2.28 -1.55 3.14
N HIS A 189 -1.78 -0.99 4.24
CA HIS A 189 -0.36 -0.68 4.36
C HIS A 189 0.50 -1.94 4.29
N LEU A 190 0.12 -3.02 5.01
CA LEU A 190 0.81 -4.31 4.94
C LEU A 190 0.85 -4.85 3.50
N ILE A 191 -0.30 -4.89 2.81
CA ILE A 191 -0.36 -5.38 1.43
C ILE A 191 0.49 -4.51 0.50
N THR A 192 0.44 -3.19 0.68
CA THR A 192 1.20 -2.24 -0.13
C THR A 192 2.70 -2.45 0.04
N THR A 193 3.17 -2.56 1.30
CA THR A 193 4.58 -2.77 1.62
C THR A 193 5.09 -4.10 1.06
N VAL A 194 4.34 -5.19 1.23
CA VAL A 194 4.79 -6.53 0.84
C VAL A 194 4.71 -6.77 -0.67
N TYR A 195 3.71 -6.21 -1.37
CA TYR A 195 3.43 -6.60 -2.77
C TYR A 195 3.52 -5.47 -3.80
N ILE A 196 3.33 -4.22 -3.40
CA ILE A 196 3.15 -3.10 -4.35
C ILE A 196 4.41 -2.25 -4.44
N LEU A 197 4.99 -1.83 -3.31
CA LEU A 197 6.11 -0.89 -3.29
C LEU A 197 7.33 -1.40 -4.07
N ASP A 198 7.69 -2.67 -3.87
CA ASP A 198 8.86 -3.25 -4.55
C ASP A 198 8.67 -3.32 -6.06
N ARG A 199 7.44 -3.49 -6.52
CA ARG A 199 7.11 -3.51 -7.94
C ARG A 199 7.12 -2.11 -8.54
N GLU A 200 6.41 -1.17 -7.93
CA GLU A 200 6.29 0.21 -8.43
C GLU A 200 7.64 0.94 -8.43
N SER A 201 8.51 0.61 -7.47
CA SER A 201 9.86 1.18 -7.41
C SER A 201 10.86 0.48 -8.32
N ASN A 202 10.56 -0.72 -8.84
CA ASN A 202 11.51 -1.47 -9.67
C ASN A 202 11.65 -0.81 -11.04
N GLY A 203 12.88 -0.41 -11.38
CA GLY A 203 13.17 0.31 -12.63
C GLY A 203 12.79 1.79 -12.64
N ALA A 204 11.99 2.26 -11.67
CA ALA A 204 11.65 3.68 -11.53
C ALA A 204 12.67 4.47 -10.70
N LEU A 205 13.37 3.82 -9.77
CA LEU A 205 14.32 4.46 -8.85
C LEU A 205 15.68 3.78 -8.87
N GLU A 206 16.75 4.58 -8.75
CA GLU A 206 18.10 4.07 -8.50
C GLU A 206 18.16 3.42 -7.11
N ARG A 207 18.44 2.12 -7.06
CA ARG A 207 18.61 1.38 -5.81
C ARG A 207 20.06 1.30 -5.38
N LEU A 208 20.25 1.06 -4.08
CA LEU A 208 21.53 0.62 -3.53
C LEU A 208 21.91 -0.72 -4.18
N ILE A 209 23.20 -0.87 -4.47
CA ILE A 209 23.77 -2.09 -5.02
C ILE A 209 24.45 -2.80 -3.86
N GLU A 210 23.89 -3.95 -3.47
CA GLU A 210 24.42 -4.77 -2.38
C GLU A 210 24.98 -6.11 -2.88
N ASP A 211 24.54 -6.55 -4.05
CA ASP A 211 24.93 -7.81 -4.70
C ASP A 211 26.12 -7.62 -5.63
N TYR A 212 27.12 -8.49 -5.48
CA TYR A 212 28.35 -8.42 -6.25
C TYR A 212 28.15 -8.58 -7.77
N PRO A 213 27.30 -9.50 -8.28
CA PRO A 213 27.09 -9.62 -9.73
C PRO A 213 26.51 -8.35 -10.37
N ILE A 214 25.59 -7.66 -9.68
CA ILE A 214 25.01 -6.39 -10.16
C ILE A 214 26.08 -5.29 -10.16
N PHE A 215 26.88 -5.23 -9.09
CA PHE A 215 28.02 -4.33 -9.01
C PHE A 215 29.05 -4.57 -10.11
N GLU A 216 29.37 -5.83 -10.39
CA GLU A 216 30.34 -6.23 -11.41
C GLU A 216 29.86 -5.84 -12.82
N ALA A 217 28.59 -6.10 -13.12
CA ALA A 217 27.98 -5.69 -14.39
C ALA A 217 28.04 -4.17 -14.60
N LEU A 218 27.69 -3.39 -13.57
CA LEU A 218 27.80 -1.93 -13.61
C LEU A 218 29.26 -1.50 -13.80
N LEU A 219 30.20 -2.09 -13.06
CA LEU A 219 31.61 -1.73 -13.15
C LEU A 219 32.16 -2.02 -14.55
N ASN A 220 31.80 -3.16 -15.14
CA ASN A 220 32.18 -3.51 -16.50
C ASN A 220 31.67 -2.49 -17.53
N ASP A 221 30.40 -2.11 -17.45
CA ASP A 221 29.81 -1.06 -18.30
C ASP A 221 30.57 0.27 -18.19
N LYS A 222 30.92 0.69 -16.96
CA LYS A 222 31.68 1.92 -16.76
C LYS A 222 33.11 1.84 -17.28
N LEU A 223 33.76 0.68 -17.16
CA LEU A 223 35.14 0.47 -17.61
C LEU A 223 35.28 0.51 -19.13
N ASP A 224 34.20 0.34 -19.91
CA ASP A 224 34.24 0.45 -21.37
C ASP A 224 34.62 1.85 -21.85
N GLY A 225 34.44 2.88 -21.01
CA GLY A 225 34.86 4.25 -21.28
C GLY A 225 36.33 4.55 -20.98
N PHE A 226 37.13 3.58 -20.52
CA PHE A 226 38.51 3.76 -20.08
C PHE A 226 39.50 2.93 -20.92
N GLN A 227 40.74 3.40 -21.03
CA GLN A 227 41.80 2.75 -21.80
C GLN A 227 42.65 1.83 -20.93
N ALA A 228 43.23 0.81 -21.55
CA ALA A 228 44.19 -0.06 -20.87
C ALA A 228 45.38 0.76 -20.36
N GLY A 229 45.70 0.61 -19.08
CA GLY A 229 46.73 1.40 -18.37
C GLY A 229 46.17 2.56 -17.54
N ASP A 230 44.91 2.94 -17.70
CA ASP A 230 44.27 3.96 -16.86
C ASP A 230 44.28 3.52 -15.38
N GLU A 231 44.74 4.39 -14.49
CA GLU A 231 44.87 4.11 -13.06
C GLU A 231 44.10 5.13 -12.23
N TYR A 232 42.97 4.69 -11.66
CA TYR A 232 42.08 5.54 -10.88
C TYR A 232 41.43 4.78 -9.71
N PRO A 233 40.91 5.48 -8.68
CA PRO A 233 40.14 4.82 -7.63
C PRO A 233 38.74 4.45 -8.14
N LEU A 234 38.09 3.48 -7.47
CA LEU A 234 36.75 2.99 -7.84
C LEU A 234 35.70 4.10 -7.99
N ARG A 235 35.79 5.15 -7.14
CA ARG A 235 34.94 6.35 -7.22
C ARG A 235 35.01 7.06 -8.57
N HIS A 236 36.16 7.05 -9.21
CA HIS A 236 36.33 7.73 -10.49
C HIS A 236 35.66 6.94 -11.62
N PHE A 237 35.89 5.62 -11.68
CA PHE A 237 35.26 4.75 -12.67
C PHE A 237 33.73 4.80 -12.60
N LEU A 238 33.18 4.78 -11.38
CA LEU A 238 31.73 4.74 -11.18
C LEU A 238 31.05 6.11 -11.20
N GLY A 239 31.80 7.21 -11.08
CA GLY A 239 31.26 8.56 -11.11
C GLY A 239 30.11 8.78 -10.12
N LYS A 240 28.94 9.20 -10.62
CA LYS A 240 27.74 9.43 -9.81
C LYS A 240 27.17 8.15 -9.21
N ASP A 241 27.29 7.01 -9.90
CA ASP A 241 26.78 5.72 -9.44
C ASP A 241 27.53 5.21 -8.19
N PHE A 242 28.70 5.77 -7.86
CA PHE A 242 29.40 5.45 -6.60
C PHE A 242 28.51 5.68 -5.37
N ARG A 243 27.55 6.61 -5.43
CA ARG A 243 26.59 6.87 -4.33
C ARG A 243 25.67 5.68 -4.03
N ARG A 244 25.51 4.76 -4.98
CA ARG A 244 24.65 3.58 -4.88
C ARG A 244 25.36 2.40 -4.22
N ILE A 245 26.67 2.51 -3.97
CA ILE A 245 27.46 1.45 -3.35
C ILE A 245 27.66 1.80 -1.88
N THR A 246 27.14 0.96 -1.02
CA THR A 246 27.20 1.14 0.43
C THR A 246 28.16 0.17 1.10
N GLY A 247 29.06 0.73 1.90
CA GLY A 247 30.01 -0.03 2.71
C GLY A 247 31.20 -0.63 1.94
N LYS A 248 32.11 -1.27 2.69
CA LYS A 248 33.34 -1.89 2.15
C LYS A 248 33.13 -3.32 1.65
N LYS A 249 31.92 -3.88 1.72
CA LYS A 249 31.64 -5.30 1.41
C LYS A 249 31.93 -5.62 -0.06
N LEU A 250 31.36 -4.83 -0.97
CA LEU A 250 31.55 -4.99 -2.41
C LEU A 250 33.01 -4.74 -2.84
N GLU A 251 33.66 -3.75 -2.25
CA GLU A 251 35.07 -3.48 -2.50
C GLU A 251 35.98 -4.65 -2.04
N LYS A 252 35.71 -5.23 -0.86
CA LYS A 252 36.42 -6.43 -0.39
C LYS A 252 36.19 -7.64 -1.30
N HIS A 253 34.97 -7.83 -1.78
CA HIS A 253 34.66 -8.87 -2.77
C HIS A 253 35.42 -8.64 -4.07
N LEU A 254 35.48 -7.40 -4.57
CA LEU A 254 36.26 -7.04 -5.75
C LEU A 254 37.75 -7.33 -5.54
N HIS A 255 38.32 -7.00 -4.38
CA HIS A 255 39.71 -7.32 -4.05
C HIS A 255 39.97 -8.82 -4.12
N ALA A 256 39.07 -9.63 -3.53
CA ALA A 256 39.17 -11.08 -3.58
C ALA A 256 39.06 -11.61 -5.01
N ALA A 257 38.11 -11.10 -5.80
CA ALA A 257 37.91 -11.50 -7.20
C ALA A 257 39.11 -11.16 -8.08
N ILE A 258 39.72 -9.98 -7.91
CA ILE A 258 40.96 -9.59 -8.60
C ILE A 258 42.11 -10.49 -8.14
N GLY A 259 42.26 -10.71 -6.83
CA GLY A 259 43.33 -11.54 -6.27
C GLY A 259 43.29 -13.00 -6.73
N LYS A 260 42.08 -13.55 -6.94
CA LYS A 260 41.86 -14.89 -7.49
C LYS A 260 41.92 -14.95 -9.03
N GLY A 261 41.97 -13.80 -9.71
CA GLY A 261 41.91 -13.72 -11.17
C GLY A 261 40.52 -14.00 -11.76
N GLU A 262 39.48 -13.98 -10.93
CA GLU A 262 38.07 -14.10 -11.34
C GLU A 262 37.62 -12.81 -12.06
N PHE A 263 38.06 -11.64 -11.57
CA PHE A 263 37.84 -10.35 -12.22
C PHE A 263 39.12 -9.84 -12.90
N LYS A 264 39.18 -9.91 -14.24
CA LYS A 264 40.42 -9.68 -15.01
C LYS A 264 40.59 -8.27 -15.56
N ARG A 265 39.52 -7.47 -15.62
CA ARG A 265 39.54 -6.13 -16.21
C ARG A 265 40.24 -5.07 -15.37
N LEU A 266 40.45 -5.34 -14.08
CA LEU A 266 41.20 -4.47 -13.18
C LEU A 266 42.36 -5.23 -12.51
N GLY A 267 43.46 -4.53 -12.27
CA GLY A 267 44.54 -4.94 -11.38
C GLY A 267 44.70 -3.99 -10.19
N PHE A 268 45.38 -4.44 -9.14
CA PHE A 268 45.75 -3.56 -8.03
C PHE A 268 46.77 -2.51 -8.50
N GLY A 269 46.44 -1.23 -8.30
CA GLY A 269 47.34 -0.09 -8.48
C GLY A 269 47.87 0.45 -7.15
N LYS A 270 48.34 1.69 -7.17
CA LYS A 270 48.90 2.38 -6.00
C LYS A 270 47.82 2.81 -4.99
N LYS A 271 48.23 2.99 -3.75
CA LYS A 271 47.46 3.76 -2.76
C LYS A 271 47.92 5.21 -2.84
N ALA A 272 47.00 6.10 -3.20
CA ALA A 272 47.32 7.52 -3.36
C ALA A 272 46.08 8.38 -3.09
N LYS A 273 46.33 9.62 -2.67
CA LYS A 273 45.29 10.64 -2.55
C LYS A 273 44.72 10.97 -3.93
N PHE A 274 43.42 11.22 -4.00
CA PHE A 274 42.74 11.56 -5.24
C PHE A 274 41.90 12.83 -5.07
N ARG A 275 42.12 13.82 -5.94
CA ARG A 275 41.37 15.10 -6.04
C ARG A 275 41.06 15.75 -4.67
N GLY A 276 42.08 15.96 -3.84
CA GLY A 276 41.96 16.69 -2.57
C GLY A 276 41.30 15.92 -1.41
N LEU A 277 41.04 14.61 -1.57
CA LEU A 277 40.62 13.77 -0.45
C LEU A 277 41.76 13.57 0.55
N PRO A 278 41.48 13.63 1.87
CA PRO A 278 42.50 13.50 2.90
C PRO A 278 43.09 12.09 2.97
N ASP A 279 42.25 11.08 2.68
CA ASP A 279 42.61 9.66 2.77
C ASP A 279 43.21 9.12 1.47
N GLU A 280 44.17 8.21 1.62
CA GLU A 280 44.67 7.42 0.50
C GLU A 280 43.64 6.38 0.09
N LEU A 281 43.26 6.39 -1.19
CA LEU A 281 42.34 5.41 -1.76
C LEU A 281 43.14 4.34 -2.49
N GLN A 282 42.59 3.13 -2.59
CA GLN A 282 43.11 2.10 -3.47
C GLN A 282 42.77 2.47 -4.92
N HIS A 283 43.80 2.63 -5.77
CA HIS A 283 43.63 2.78 -7.21
C HIS A 283 43.66 1.41 -7.88
N TYR A 284 43.00 1.31 -9.02
CA TYR A 284 42.95 0.11 -9.84
C TYR A 284 43.40 0.46 -11.25
N ILE A 285 44.18 -0.43 -11.85
CA ILE A 285 44.71 -0.27 -13.21
C ILE A 285 43.79 -1.03 -14.16
N VAL A 286 43.27 -0.34 -15.17
CA VAL A 286 42.48 -0.94 -16.25
C VAL A 286 43.38 -1.84 -17.08
N ARG A 287 42.99 -3.11 -17.19
CA ARG A 287 43.68 -4.11 -18.02
C ARG A 287 42.96 -4.24 -19.35
N ALA A 288 43.71 -4.52 -20.41
CA ALA A 288 43.12 -4.84 -21.70
C ALA A 288 42.19 -6.06 -21.55
N PRO A 289 41.02 -6.07 -22.23
CA PRO A 289 40.20 -7.26 -22.29
C PRO A 289 41.03 -8.41 -22.86
N ALA A 290 41.02 -9.54 -22.16
CA ALA A 290 41.66 -10.77 -22.61
C ALA A 290 40.90 -11.38 -23.80
#